data_AF-A0A7V9CWS3-F1
#
_entry.id   AF-A0A7V9CWS3-F1
#
_cell.length_a   1.000
_cell.length_b   1.000
_cell.length_c   1.000
_cell.angle_alpha   90.00
_cell.angle_beta   90.00
_cell.angle_gamma   90.00
#
_symmetry.space_group_name_H-M   'P 1'
#
loop_
_entity.id
_entity.type
_entity.pdbx_description
1 polymer ?
#
loop_
_entity_poly.entity_id
_entity_poly.type
_entity_poly.pdbx_seq_one_letter_code
_entity_poly.pdbx_strand_id
1 'polypeptide(L)'
;MIDRGVRLALESERPIAQIAADLGIHPETLRKRVRQAEADSGKRPELLASQEREEIRRLRKENYELRRANEILKSASLFFARELDPDRPK
;
A
#
# COMPACT_ATOMS: atom_id res chain seq x y z
N MET A 1 2.48 -19.35 -12.38
CA MET A 1 1.29 -20.24 -12.31
C MET A 1 0.03 -19.50 -11.88
N ILE A 2 0.08 -18.69 -10.81
CA ILE A 2 -1.08 -17.92 -10.31
C ILE A 2 -1.65 -16.96 -11.37
N ASP A 3 -0.82 -16.20 -12.10
CA ASP A 3 -1.32 -15.23 -13.08
C ASP A 3 -2.06 -15.90 -14.24
N ARG A 4 -1.61 -17.09 -14.66
CA ARG A 4 -2.32 -17.93 -15.62
C ARG A 4 -3.67 -18.37 -15.08
N GLY A 5 -3.73 -18.77 -13.81
CA GLY A 5 -4.99 -19.14 -13.16
C GLY A 5 -5.96 -17.97 -13.05
N VAL A 6 -5.47 -16.77 -12.72
CA VAL A 6 -6.29 -15.56 -12.65
C VAL A 6 -6.87 -15.22 -14.03
N ARG A 7 -6.03 -15.26 -15.07
CA ARG A 7 -6.48 -15.04 -16.45
C ARG A 7 -7.57 -16.03 -16.86
N LEU A 8 -7.32 -17.33 -16.65
CA LEU A 8 -8.30 -18.38 -16.94
C LEU A 8 -9.61 -18.18 -16.16
N ALA A 9 -9.54 -17.75 -14.90
CA ALA A 9 -10.73 -17.51 -14.09
C ALA A 9 -11.52 -16.26 -14.51
N LEU A 10 -10.89 -15.28 -15.15
CA LEU A 10 -11.56 -14.08 -15.66
C LEU A 10 -12.11 -14.26 -17.08
N GLU A 11 -11.46 -15.10 -17.89
CA GLU A 11 -11.81 -15.33 -19.30
C GLU A 11 -12.73 -16.53 -19.52
N SER A 12 -12.81 -17.46 -18.56
CA SER A 12 -13.67 -18.65 -18.65
C SER A 12 -14.78 -18.65 -17.61
N GLU A 13 -15.89 -19.31 -17.92
CA GLU A 13 -17.01 -19.53 -16.97
C GLU A 13 -16.74 -20.69 -15.99
N ARG A 14 -15.50 -21.18 -15.91
CA ARG A 14 -15.15 -22.34 -15.09
C ARG A 14 -15.08 -21.95 -13.61
N PRO A 15 -15.51 -22.83 -12.69
CA PRO A 15 -15.37 -22.58 -11.26
C PRO A 15 -13.90 -22.38 -10.86
N ILE A 16 -13.62 -21.33 -10.08
CA ILE A 16 -12.26 -21.01 -9.57
C ILE A 16 -11.63 -22.23 -8.86
N ALA A 17 -12.42 -23.01 -8.13
CA ALA A 17 -11.93 -24.20 -7.43
C ALA A 17 -11.40 -25.27 -8.39
N GLN A 18 -12.04 -25.45 -9.54
CA GLN A 18 -11.60 -26.40 -10.57
C GLN A 18 -10.29 -25.92 -11.22
N ILE A 19 -10.22 -24.64 -11.60
CA ILE A 19 -8.99 -24.04 -12.16
C ILE A 19 -7.84 -24.13 -11.15
N ALA A 20 -8.12 -23.91 -9.87
CA ALA A 20 -7.13 -24.01 -8.81
C ALA A 20 -6.61 -25.45 -8.67
N ALA A 21 -7.49 -26.45 -8.70
CA ALA A 21 -7.12 -27.86 -8.66
C ALA A 21 -6.24 -28.27 -9.86
N ASP A 22 -6.65 -27.89 -11.08
CA ASP A 22 -5.88 -28.20 -12.30
C ASP A 22 -4.47 -27.60 -12.29
N LEU A 23 -4.30 -26.45 -11.62
CA LEU A 23 -3.03 -25.74 -11.51
C LEU A 23 -2.25 -26.07 -10.23
N GLY A 24 -2.78 -26.93 -9.36
CA GLY A 24 -2.17 -27.25 -8.07
C GLY A 24 -2.06 -26.06 -7.11
N ILE A 25 -2.97 -25.08 -7.22
CA ILE A 25 -3.01 -23.87 -6.38
C ILE A 25 -4.10 -24.05 -5.32
N HIS A 26 -3.85 -23.58 -4.10
CA HIS A 26 -4.91 -23.55 -3.08
C HIS A 26 -6.09 -22.66 -3.54
N PRO A 27 -7.35 -23.15 -3.54
CA PRO A 27 -8.49 -22.42 -4.11
C PRO A 27 -8.69 -21.01 -3.56
N GLU A 28 -8.48 -20.83 -2.25
CA GLU A 28 -8.62 -19.51 -1.61
C GLU A 28 -7.54 -18.52 -2.06
N THR A 29 -6.34 -19.00 -2.37
CA THR A 29 -5.25 -18.17 -2.90
C THR A 29 -5.63 -17.64 -4.28
N LEU A 30 -6.16 -18.50 -5.14
CA LEU A 30 -6.59 -18.09 -6.47
C LEU A 30 -7.77 -17.12 -6.40
N ARG A 31 -8.77 -17.40 -5.55
CA ARG A 31 -9.92 -16.52 -5.33
C ARG A 31 -9.51 -15.11 -4.92
N LYS A 32 -8.60 -14.98 -3.94
CA LYS A 32 -8.10 -13.66 -3.50
C LYS A 32 -7.39 -12.90 -4.62
N ARG A 33 -6.63 -13.60 -5.46
CA ARG A 33 -5.92 -13.01 -6.60
C ARG A 33 -6.86 -12.57 -7.71
N VAL A 34 -7.90 -13.36 -8.00
CA VAL A 34 -8.97 -12.96 -8.94
C VAL A 34 -9.68 -11.70 -8.45
N ARG A 35 -10.08 -11.64 -7.17
CA ARG A 35 -10.70 -10.43 -6.60
C ARG A 35 -9.80 -9.20 -6.69
N GLN A 36 -8.49 -9.37 -6.50
CA GLN A 36 -7.55 -8.27 -6.66
C GLN A 36 -7.45 -7.82 -8.12
N ALA A 37 -7.41 -8.74 -9.09
CA ALA A 37 -7.41 -8.39 -10.50
C ALA A 37 -8.72 -7.71 -10.95
N GLU A 38 -9.85 -8.08 -10.38
CA GLU A 38 -11.13 -7.38 -10.56
C GLU A 38 -11.06 -5.95 -10.01
N ALA A 39 -10.44 -5.74 -8.84
CA ALA A 39 -10.20 -4.41 -8.29
C ALA A 39 -9.27 -3.58 -9.18
N ASP A 40 -8.17 -4.18 -9.64
CA ASP A 40 -7.18 -3.52 -10.50
C ASP A 40 -7.75 -3.15 -11.88
N SER A 41 -8.81 -3.83 -12.32
CA SER A 41 -9.55 -3.51 -13.56
C SER A 41 -10.78 -2.60 -13.32
N GLY A 42 -11.00 -2.14 -12.08
CA GLY A 42 -12.12 -1.25 -11.72
C GLY A 42 -13.47 -1.95 -11.60
N LYS A 43 -13.54 -3.28 -11.72
CA LYS A 43 -14.78 -4.06 -11.57
C LYS A 43 -15.22 -4.20 -10.10
N ARG A 44 -14.32 -3.93 -9.16
CA ARG A 44 -14.58 -3.92 -7.71
C ARG A 44 -14.14 -2.61 -7.08
N PRO A 45 -14.95 -1.54 -7.17
CA PRO A 45 -14.61 -0.24 -6.60
C PRO A 45 -14.54 -0.26 -5.06
N GLU A 46 -15.14 -1.26 -4.41
CA GLU A 46 -15.08 -1.44 -2.95
C GLU A 46 -13.70 -1.94 -2.45
N LEU A 47 -12.85 -2.41 -3.35
CA LEU A 47 -11.49 -2.86 -3.05
C LEU A 47 -10.47 -1.92 -3.66
N LEU A 48 -9.48 -1.52 -2.86
CA LEU A 48 -8.34 -0.76 -3.39
C LEU A 48 -7.57 -1.58 -4.41
N ALA A 49 -7.27 -0.95 -5.55
CA ALA A 49 -6.36 -1.45 -6.55
C ALA A 49 -4.94 -1.54 -5.99
N SER A 50 -4.12 -2.40 -6.58
CA SER A 50 -2.76 -2.67 -6.16
C SER A 50 -1.90 -1.40 -6.15
N GLN A 51 -2.06 -0.56 -7.19
CA GLN A 51 -1.37 0.73 -7.31
C GLN A 51 -1.78 1.72 -6.22
N GLU A 52 -3.08 1.83 -5.91
CA GLU A 52 -3.57 2.71 -4.84
C GLU A 52 -3.02 2.29 -3.47
N ARG A 53 -2.94 0.98 -3.20
CA ARG A 53 -2.34 0.46 -1.96
C ARG A 53 -0.86 0.78 -1.85
N GLU A 54 -0.13 0.68 -2.96
CA GLU A 54 1.28 1.03 -3.00
C GLU A 54 1.50 2.53 -2.77
N GLU A 55 0.67 3.36 -3.40
CA GLU A 55 0.70 4.81 -3.23
C GLU A 55 0.45 5.21 -1.78
N ILE A 56 -0.58 4.63 -1.14
CA ILE A 56 -0.87 4.87 0.28
C ILE A 56 0.33 4.51 1.17
N ARG A 57 1.04 3.41 0.88
CA ARG A 57 2.24 3.04 1.64
C ARG A 57 3.37 4.06 1.43
N ARG A 58 3.60 4.47 0.18
CA ARG A 58 4.61 5.48 -0.16
C ARG A 58 4.34 6.79 0.56
N LEU A 59 3.11 7.30 0.46
CA LEU A 59 2.70 8.55 1.10
C LEU A 59 2.79 8.46 2.63
N ARG A 60 2.44 7.32 3.24
CA ARG A 60 2.61 7.13 4.69
C ARG A 60 4.07 7.19 5.12
N LYS A 61 4.97 6.59 4.34
CA LYS A 61 6.42 6.63 4.60
C LYS A 61 6.95 8.06 4.46
N GLU A 62 6.60 8.74 3.38
CA GLU A 62 7.01 10.12 3.13
C GLU A 62 6.48 11.06 4.22
N ASN A 63 5.21 10.92 4.62
CA ASN A 63 4.64 11.75 5.69
C ASN A 63 5.36 11.53 7.03
N TYR A 64 5.75 10.30 7.34
CA TYR A 64 6.54 10.00 8.53
C TYR A 64 7.91 10.68 8.49
N GLU A 65 8.61 10.58 7.36
CA GLU A 65 9.93 11.21 7.17
C GLU A 65 9.84 12.74 7.25
N LEU A 66 8.82 13.34 6.62
CA LEU A 66 8.57 14.78 6.67
C LEU A 66 8.25 15.26 8.09
N ARG A 67 7.46 14.51 8.86
CA ARG A 67 7.19 14.84 10.27
C ARG A 67 8.46 14.80 11.10
N ARG A 68 9.27 13.76 10.93
CA ARG A 68 10.57 13.63 11.62
C ARG A 68 11.51 14.78 11.27
N ALA A 69 11.63 15.14 10.00
CA ALA A 69 12.44 16.28 9.57
C ALA A 69 11.95 17.60 10.17
N ASN A 70 10.64 17.83 10.17
CA ASN A 70 10.05 19.00 10.80
C ASN A 70 10.30 19.08 12.31
N GLU A 71 10.27 17.95 13.02
CA GLU A 71 10.60 17.90 14.45
C GLU A 71 12.06 18.31 14.70
N ILE A 72 13.00 17.77 13.92
CA ILE A 72 14.42 18.13 14.01
C ILE A 72 14.62 19.63 13.76
N LEU A 73 13.99 20.17 12.71
CA LEU A 73 14.09 21.60 12.38
C LEU A 73 13.51 22.47 13.49
N LYS A 74 12.36 22.11 14.05
CA LYS A 74 11.78 22.83 15.19
C LYS A 74 12.69 22.81 16.41
N SER A 75 13.27 21.66 16.73
CA SER A 75 14.24 21.54 17.84
C SER A 75 15.48 22.39 17.61
N ALA A 76 16.01 22.41 16.39
CA ALA A 76 17.15 23.26 16.02
C ALA A 76 16.79 24.76 16.14
N SER A 77 15.63 25.19 15.61
CA SER A 77 15.17 26.57 15.73
C SER A 77 14.99 27.00 17.17
N LEU A 78 14.42 26.14 18.04
CA LEU A 78 14.32 26.42 19.47
C LEU A 78 15.68 26.51 20.14
N PHE A 79 16.64 25.67 19.77
CA PHE A 79 18.01 25.74 20.28
C PHE A 79 18.66 27.09 19.91
N PHE A 80 18.64 27.46 18.64
CA PHE A 80 19.23 28.72 18.18
C PHE A 80 18.54 29.96 18.74
N ALA A 81 17.21 29.95 18.85
CA ALA A 81 16.48 31.06 19.47
C ALA A 81 16.85 31.28 20.93
N ARG A 82 17.22 30.20 21.66
CA ARG A 82 17.70 30.30 23.05
C ARG A 82 19.13 30.82 23.15
N GLU A 83 19.99 30.48 22.19
CA GLU A 83 21.39 30.90 22.18
C GLU A 83 21.55 32.37 21.74
N LEU A 84 20.65 32.84 20.87
CA LEU A 84 20.67 34.20 20.32
C LEU A 84 19.88 35.22 21.15
N ASP A 85 19.30 34.82 22.28
CA ASP A 85 18.56 35.72 23.18
C ASP A 85 19.54 36.38 24.19
N PRO A 86 19.95 37.65 23.98
CA PRO A 86 20.98 38.29 24.78
C PRO A 86 20.48 38.73 26.17
N ASP A 87 19.17 38.76 26.40
CA ASP A 87 18.54 39.29 27.62
C ASP A 87 17.91 38.20 28.50
N ARG A 88 18.22 36.92 28.26
CA ARG A 88 17.67 35.83 29.08
C ARG A 88 18.30 35.82 30.49
N PRO A 89 17.55 36.10 31.57
CA PRO A 89 18.11 36.05 32.92
C PRO A 89 18.46 34.59 33.30
N LYS A 90 19.60 34.42 33.99
CA LYS A 90 20.10 33.12 34.51
C LYS A 90 19.19 32.52 35.56
#